data_AF-A0A521UTR2-F1
#
_entry.id   AF-A0A521UTR2-F1
#
_cell.length_a   1.000
_cell.length_b   1.000
_cell.length_c   1.000
_cell.angle_alpha   90.00
_cell.angle_beta   90.00
_cell.angle_gamma   90.00
#
_symmetry.space_group_name_H-M   'P 1'
#
loop_
_entity.id
_entity.type
_entity.pdbx_description
1 polymer ?
#
loop_
_entity_poly.entity_id
_entity_poly.type
_entity_poly.pdbx_seq_one_letter_code
_entity_poly.pdbx_strand_id
1 'polypeptide(L)'
;MPDNPILKKLQIKSGQRGIILNAPESYQSVLVQLPQDVDVAEALEGQFDFIHYFVTQKAELERQAPELKAAMKPKGMLWVSYPKGKALPTDLNRDIIRATLESSGLGLRAVSLVAIDDVWSALRLKIE
;
A
#
# COMPACT_ATOMS: atom_id res chain seq x y z
N MET A 1 -7.90 3.65 -20.63
CA MET A 1 -7.06 2.78 -19.77
C MET A 1 -6.09 3.69 -19.04
N PRO A 2 -5.69 3.45 -17.77
CA PRO A 2 -4.68 4.31 -17.17
C PRO A 2 -3.37 4.15 -17.96
N ASP A 3 -2.92 5.22 -18.61
CA ASP A 3 -1.65 5.25 -19.35
C ASP A 3 -0.43 5.24 -18.42
N ASN A 4 -0.67 5.27 -17.10
CA ASN A 4 0.37 5.14 -16.08
C ASN A 4 0.79 3.68 -15.84
N PRO A 5 2.04 3.29 -16.15
CA PRO A 5 2.55 1.93 -15.90
C PRO A 5 2.52 1.53 -14.42
N ILE A 6 2.61 2.48 -13.49
CA ILE A 6 2.59 2.20 -12.04
C ILE A 6 1.20 1.79 -11.58
N LEU A 7 0.15 2.48 -12.02
CA LEU A 7 -1.24 2.11 -11.66
C LEU A 7 -1.60 0.69 -12.12
N LYS A 8 -1.12 0.30 -13.32
CA LYS A 8 -1.25 -1.08 -13.83
C LYS A 8 -0.54 -2.09 -12.93
N LYS A 9 0.69 -1.79 -12.49
CA LYS A 9 1.46 -2.66 -11.57
C LYS A 9 0.81 -2.76 -10.18
N LEU A 10 0.25 -1.66 -9.68
CA LEU A 10 -0.50 -1.60 -8.42
C LEU A 10 -1.87 -2.28 -8.49
N GLN A 11 -2.32 -2.66 -9.70
CA GLN A 11 -3.61 -3.28 -9.97
C GLN A 11 -4.81 -2.41 -9.55
N ILE A 12 -4.64 -1.09 -9.58
CA ILE A 12 -5.71 -0.12 -9.34
C ILE A 12 -6.54 0.03 -10.63
N LYS A 13 -7.85 -0.16 -10.52
CA LYS A 13 -8.81 -0.27 -11.63
C LYS A 13 -10.05 0.59 -11.34
N SER A 14 -10.78 0.99 -12.39
CA SER A 14 -12.09 1.67 -12.25
C SER A 14 -13.04 0.90 -11.34
N GLY A 15 -13.89 1.64 -10.61
CA GLY A 15 -14.94 1.10 -9.75
C GLY A 15 -14.43 0.55 -8.42
N GLN A 16 -13.15 0.72 -8.10
CA GLN A 16 -12.60 0.37 -6.81
C GLN A 16 -12.74 1.52 -5.82
N ARG A 17 -13.03 1.19 -4.57
CA ARG A 17 -12.86 2.11 -3.45
C ARG A 17 -11.51 1.84 -2.79
N GLY A 18 -10.71 2.87 -2.61
CA GLY A 18 -9.42 2.75 -1.95
C GLY A 18 -9.12 3.89 -1.00
N ILE A 19 -7.99 3.75 -0.32
CA ILE A 19 -7.45 4.79 0.55
C ILE A 19 -5.94 4.81 0.44
N ILE A 20 -5.38 6.01 0.52
CA ILE A 20 -3.96 6.26 0.37
C ILE A 20 -3.51 7.05 1.59
N LEU A 21 -2.58 6.48 2.34
CA LEU A 21 -2.21 6.92 3.68
C LEU A 21 -0.74 7.28 3.71
N ASN A 22 -0.42 8.45 4.28
CA ASN A 22 0.94 8.98 4.45
C ASN A 22 1.76 9.11 3.15
N ALA A 23 1.09 9.27 2.00
CA ALA A 23 1.77 9.37 0.72
C ALA A 23 2.68 10.61 0.66
N PRO A 24 3.89 10.49 0.08
CA PRO A 24 4.77 11.64 -0.15
C PRO A 24 4.18 12.55 -1.25
N GLU A 25 4.55 13.83 -1.25
CA GLU A 25 4.11 14.80 -2.27
C GLU A 25 4.43 14.37 -3.71
N SER A 26 5.51 13.62 -3.91
CA SER A 26 5.87 13.08 -5.23
C SER A 26 4.80 12.13 -5.79
N TYR A 27 4.00 11.51 -4.92
CA TYR A 27 2.97 10.56 -5.30
C TYR A 27 1.73 11.21 -5.92
N GLN A 28 1.52 12.53 -5.75
CA GLN A 28 0.43 13.27 -6.40
C GLN A 28 0.41 13.06 -7.92
N SER A 29 1.59 12.94 -8.54
CA SER A 29 1.70 12.64 -9.98
C SER A 29 1.05 11.30 -10.39
N VAL A 30 0.98 10.33 -9.48
CA VAL A 30 0.27 9.05 -9.66
C VAL A 30 -1.22 9.22 -9.38
N LEU A 31 -1.58 9.99 -8.35
CA LEU A 31 -2.97 10.24 -7.95
C LEU A 31 -3.79 10.92 -9.06
N VAL A 32 -3.23 11.93 -9.71
CA VAL A 32 -3.92 12.67 -10.80
C VAL A 32 -4.18 11.81 -12.04
N GLN A 33 -3.59 10.62 -12.11
CA GLN A 33 -3.76 9.67 -13.21
C GLN A 33 -4.69 8.50 -12.85
N LEU A 34 -5.27 8.50 -11.65
CA LEU A 34 -6.25 7.49 -11.25
C LEU A 34 -7.45 7.50 -12.23
N PRO A 35 -8.03 6.33 -12.55
CA PRO A 35 -9.28 6.27 -13.29
C PRO A 35 -10.36 7.09 -12.58
N GLN A 36 -11.21 7.78 -13.34
CA GLN A 36 -12.25 8.68 -12.79
C GLN A 36 -13.22 7.98 -11.84
N ASP A 37 -13.46 6.68 -12.01
CA ASP A 37 -14.39 5.91 -11.18
C ASP A 37 -13.73 5.25 -9.95
N VAL A 38 -12.50 5.64 -9.61
CA VAL A 38 -11.87 5.22 -8.34
C VAL A 38 -12.29 6.18 -7.25
N ASP A 39 -12.96 5.64 -6.24
CA ASP A 39 -13.34 6.37 -5.03
C ASP A 39 -12.18 6.31 -4.02
N VAL A 40 -11.45 7.42 -3.86
CA VAL A 40 -10.37 7.52 -2.86
C VAL A 40 -10.92 8.22 -1.62
N ALA A 41 -11.05 7.47 -0.53
CA ALA A 41 -11.50 8.04 0.74
C ALA A 41 -10.42 8.86 1.43
N GLU A 42 -10.86 9.83 2.24
CA GLU A 42 -9.99 10.69 3.04
C GLU A 42 -9.66 10.11 4.43
N ALA A 43 -10.50 9.20 4.93
CA ALA A 43 -10.37 8.57 6.24
C ALA A 43 -10.52 7.04 6.14
N LEU A 44 -9.87 6.32 7.06
CA LEU A 44 -9.88 4.85 7.13
C LEU A 44 -11.20 4.31 7.70
N GLU A 45 -12.31 4.68 7.05
CA GLU A 45 -13.66 4.33 7.46
C GLU A 45 -14.29 3.36 6.47
N GLY A 46 -14.73 2.21 6.97
CA GLY A 46 -15.33 1.14 6.17
C GLY A 46 -14.29 0.18 5.58
N GLN A 47 -14.63 -0.44 4.45
CA GLN A 47 -13.80 -1.44 3.79
C GLN A 47 -13.37 -1.04 2.38
N PHE A 48 -12.13 -1.34 2.04
CA PHE A 48 -11.47 -0.91 0.81
C PHE A 48 -11.06 -2.08 -0.09
N ASP A 49 -11.16 -1.87 -1.40
CA ASP A 49 -10.62 -2.77 -2.43
C ASP A 49 -9.10 -2.68 -2.50
N PHE A 50 -8.53 -1.51 -2.22
CA PHE A 50 -7.10 -1.34 -2.02
C PHE A 50 -6.80 -0.32 -0.91
N ILE A 51 -5.75 -0.60 -0.15
CA ILE A 51 -5.15 0.31 0.82
C ILE A 51 -3.71 0.51 0.39
N HIS A 52 -3.28 1.75 0.19
CA HIS A 52 -1.89 2.09 -0.12
C HIS A 52 -1.28 2.88 1.03
N TYR A 53 -0.49 2.18 1.84
CA TYR A 53 0.09 2.71 3.06
C TYR A 53 1.58 2.99 2.89
N PHE A 54 2.01 4.23 3.13
CA PHE A 54 3.42 4.62 3.12
C PHE A 54 3.96 4.69 4.55
N VAL A 55 5.10 4.06 4.79
CA VAL A 55 5.69 3.96 6.13
C VAL A 55 7.21 3.81 6.05
N THR A 56 7.90 4.41 7.00
CA THR A 56 9.38 4.34 7.10
C THR A 56 9.85 3.54 8.31
N GLN A 57 9.01 3.37 9.32
CA GLN A 57 9.39 2.73 10.58
C GLN A 57 8.58 1.46 10.87
N LYS A 58 9.26 0.41 11.31
CA LYS A 58 8.67 -0.88 11.67
C LYS A 58 7.66 -0.76 12.81
N ALA A 59 7.99 0.02 13.84
CA ALA A 59 7.09 0.22 14.97
C ALA A 59 5.75 0.86 14.55
N GLU A 60 5.79 1.76 13.56
CA GLU A 60 4.58 2.34 12.98
C GLU A 60 3.77 1.30 12.20
N LEU A 61 4.44 0.49 11.38
CA LEU A 61 3.79 -0.59 10.64
C LEU A 61 3.10 -1.59 11.58
N GLU A 62 3.78 -2.02 12.65
CA GLU A 62 3.23 -2.94 13.65
C GLU A 62 2.00 -2.38 14.34
N ARG A 63 2.02 -1.09 14.67
CA ARG A 63 0.90 -0.42 15.33
C ARG A 63 -0.33 -0.31 14.42
N GLN A 64 -0.14 0.00 13.14
CA GLN A 64 -1.23 0.21 12.19
C GLN A 64 -1.77 -1.07 11.56
N ALA A 65 -0.96 -2.14 11.48
CA ALA A 65 -1.33 -3.36 10.77
C ALA A 65 -2.71 -3.95 11.13
N PRO A 66 -3.15 -3.99 12.41
CA PRO A 66 -4.48 -4.50 12.75
C PRO A 66 -5.62 -3.68 12.15
N GLU A 67 -5.51 -2.35 12.17
CA GLU A 67 -6.52 -1.44 11.64
C GLU A 67 -6.56 -1.52 10.10
N LEU A 68 -5.39 -1.52 9.46
CA LEU A 68 -5.28 -1.70 8.01
C LEU A 68 -5.92 -3.03 7.57
N LYS A 69 -5.67 -4.12 8.30
CA LYS A 69 -6.29 -5.43 7.99
C LYS A 69 -7.81 -5.39 8.18
N ALA A 70 -8.31 -4.74 9.22
CA ALA A 70 -9.75 -4.65 9.48
C ALA A 70 -10.49 -3.88 8.36
N ALA A 71 -9.83 -2.87 7.80
CA ALA A 71 -10.34 -2.06 6.69
C ALA A 71 -10.21 -2.73 5.31
N MET A 72 -9.58 -3.91 5.20
CA MET A 72 -9.52 -4.64 3.93
C MET A 72 -10.82 -5.38 3.63
N LYS A 73 -11.31 -5.27 2.38
CA LYS A 73 -12.31 -6.22 1.85
C LYS A 73 -11.71 -7.64 1.75
N PRO A 74 -12.53 -8.71 1.72
CA PRO A 74 -12.03 -10.09 1.61
C PRO A 74 -11.12 -10.38 0.41
N LYS A 75 -11.33 -9.68 -0.72
CA LYS A 75 -10.48 -9.74 -1.92
C LYS A 75 -9.63 -8.48 -2.11
N GLY A 76 -9.54 -7.65 -1.09
CA GLY A 76 -8.82 -6.40 -1.09
C GLY A 76 -7.31 -6.59 -1.08
N MET A 77 -6.59 -5.51 -1.32
CA MET A 77 -5.13 -5.49 -1.39
C MET A 77 -4.58 -4.46 -0.42
N LEU A 78 -3.54 -4.84 0.32
CA LEU A 78 -2.74 -3.90 1.10
C LEU A 78 -1.40 -3.70 0.41
N TRP A 79 -1.10 -2.49 -0.01
CA TRP A 79 0.20 -2.09 -0.53
C TRP A 79 0.94 -1.32 0.55
N VAL A 80 2.03 -1.89 1.07
CA VAL A 80 2.93 -1.22 2.02
C VAL A 80 4.14 -0.68 1.27
N SER A 81 4.23 0.64 1.18
CA SER A 81 5.32 1.35 0.54
C SER A 81 6.36 1.81 1.55
N TYR A 82 7.62 1.51 1.25
CA TYR A 82 8.77 1.81 2.10
C TYR A 82 9.91 2.40 1.26
N PRO A 83 10.78 3.25 1.84
CA PRO A 83 11.93 3.76 1.14
C PRO A 83 12.89 2.61 0.78
N LYS A 84 13.31 2.53 -0.48
CA LYS A 84 14.30 1.58 -0.94
C LYS A 84 15.72 2.17 -0.81
N GLY A 85 16.67 1.31 -0.46
CA GLY A 85 18.07 1.73 -0.31
C GLY A 85 18.25 2.70 0.86
N LYS A 86 18.92 3.84 0.61
CA LYS A 86 19.21 4.88 1.61
C LYS A 86 18.57 6.24 1.26
N ALA A 87 17.52 6.22 0.43
CA ALA A 87 16.89 7.45 -0.07
C ALA A 87 16.25 8.28 1.07
N LEU A 88 15.74 7.62 2.10
CA LEU A 88 15.20 8.23 3.32
C LEU A 88 15.59 7.39 4.54
N PRO A 89 15.68 7.97 5.75
CA PRO A 89 15.81 7.20 6.99
C PRO A 89 14.65 6.21 7.14
N THR A 90 14.97 4.94 7.30
CA THR A 90 14.03 3.84 7.42
C THR A 90 14.71 2.67 8.13
N ASP A 91 13.99 1.96 8.98
CA ASP A 91 14.41 0.64 9.49
C ASP A 91 13.74 -0.51 8.71
N LEU A 92 12.93 -0.17 7.70
CA LEU A 92 12.20 -1.12 6.87
C LEU A 92 12.96 -1.54 5.62
N ASN A 93 12.76 -2.81 5.26
CA ASN A 93 12.99 -3.34 3.92
C ASN A 93 11.89 -4.38 3.61
N ARG A 94 11.91 -4.95 2.39
CA ARG A 94 10.94 -5.97 1.94
C ARG A 94 10.78 -7.11 2.94
N ASP A 95 11.89 -7.66 3.40
CA ASP A 95 11.92 -8.87 4.22
C ASP A 95 11.44 -8.58 5.64
N ILE A 96 11.79 -7.41 6.19
CA ILE A 96 11.29 -6.94 7.48
C ILE A 96 9.77 -6.75 7.43
N ILE A 97 9.24 -6.08 6.39
CA ILE A 97 7.79 -5.88 6.24
C ILE A 97 7.07 -7.22 6.11
N ARG A 98 7.58 -8.09 5.24
CA ARG A 98 7.03 -9.43 5.04
C ARG A 98 6.99 -10.21 6.35
N ALA A 99 8.12 -10.34 7.03
CA ALA A 99 8.22 -11.11 8.27
C ALA A 99 7.29 -10.54 9.35
N THR A 100 7.26 -9.20 9.50
CA THR A 100 6.42 -8.50 10.47
C THR A 100 4.93 -8.79 10.22
N LEU A 101 4.46 -8.65 8.98
CA LEU A 101 3.03 -8.79 8.67
C LEU A 101 2.59 -10.25 8.59
N GLU A 102 3.40 -11.16 8.05
CA GLU A 102 3.08 -12.60 8.01
C GLU A 102 3.09 -13.21 9.41
N SER A 103 3.95 -12.73 10.31
CA SER A 103 4.05 -13.26 11.69
C SER A 103 3.11 -12.57 12.69
N SER A 104 2.35 -11.56 12.26
CA SER A 104 1.47 -10.76 13.13
C SER A 104 0.21 -11.51 13.62
N GLY A 105 -0.08 -12.67 13.03
CA GLY A 105 -1.34 -13.39 13.28
C GLY A 105 -2.56 -12.78 12.57
N LEU A 106 -2.38 -11.77 11.71
CA LEU A 106 -3.46 -11.09 10.98
C LEU A 106 -3.94 -11.85 9.72
N GLY A 107 -3.30 -12.97 9.38
CA GLY A 107 -3.60 -13.73 8.16
C GLY A 107 -3.28 -12.96 6.89
N LEU A 108 -2.13 -12.26 6.87
CA LEU A 108 -1.66 -11.52 5.70
C LEU A 108 -0.52 -12.27 5.04
N ARG A 109 -0.52 -12.31 3.70
CA ARG A 109 0.55 -12.94 2.92
C ARG A 109 1.08 -12.02 1.84
N ALA A 110 2.40 -11.87 1.76
CA ALA A 110 3.04 -11.11 0.70
C ALA A 110 2.94 -11.84 -0.65
N VAL A 111 2.63 -11.11 -1.73
CA VAL A 111 2.38 -11.71 -3.06
C VAL A 111 3.11 -11.03 -4.22
N SER A 112 3.41 -9.73 -4.13
CA SER A 112 4.10 -9.03 -5.21
C SER A 112 4.85 -7.81 -4.69
N LEU A 113 5.94 -7.45 -5.36
CA LEU A 113 6.74 -6.26 -5.08
C LEU A 113 6.81 -5.39 -6.33
N VAL A 114 6.66 -4.07 -6.17
CA VAL A 114 6.70 -3.09 -7.24
C VAL A 114 7.59 -1.91 -6.84
N ALA A 115 8.48 -1.46 -7.72
CA ALA A 115 9.12 -0.16 -7.57
C ALA A 115 8.14 0.95 -8.02
N ILE A 116 7.87 1.91 -7.15
CA ILE A 116 6.97 3.05 -7.45
C ILE A 116 7.74 4.12 -8.21
N ASP A 117 8.87 4.55 -7.64
CA ASP A 117 9.79 5.53 -8.18
C ASP A 117 11.21 5.20 -7.68
N ASP A 118 12.13 6.16 -7.74
CA ASP A 118 13.52 6.02 -7.28
C ASP A 118 13.69 5.98 -5.76
N VAL A 119 12.64 6.32 -5.00
CA VAL A 119 12.65 6.37 -3.54
C VAL A 119 11.86 5.22 -2.94
N TRP A 120 10.70 4.86 -3.50
CA TRP A 120 9.72 3.99 -2.87
C TRP A 120 9.56 2.65 -3.59
N SER A 121 9.47 1.57 -2.81
CA SER A 121 8.98 0.27 -3.27
C SER A 121 7.75 -0.14 -2.47
N ALA A 122 6.80 -0.81 -3.12
CA ALA A 122 5.54 -1.24 -2.54
C ALA A 122 5.45 -2.77 -2.52
N LEU A 123 5.30 -3.35 -1.33
CA LEU A 123 5.00 -4.77 -1.14
C LEU A 123 3.49 -4.95 -1.01
N ARG A 124 2.91 -5.81 -1.84
CA ARG A 124 1.50 -6.18 -1.77
C ARG A 124 1.29 -7.36 -0.84
N LEU A 125 0.29 -7.23 0.00
CA LEU A 125 -0.27 -8.28 0.82
C LEU A 125 -1.73 -8.52 0.45
N LYS A 126 -2.17 -9.75 0.67
CA LYS A 126 -3.57 -10.16 0.61
C LYS A 126 -3.91 -10.91 1.89
N ILE A 127 -5.21 -11.04 2.15
CA ILE A 127 -5.72 -11.93 3.19
C ILE A 127 -5.49 -13.38 2.73
N GLU A 128 -4.97 -14.21 3.63
CA GLU A 128 -4.79 -15.65 3.46
C GLU A 128 -6.11 -16.41 3.51
#